data_AF-A0A934E9L1-F1
#
_entry.id   AF-A0A934E9L1-F1
#
_cell.length_a   1.000
_cell.length_b   1.000
_cell.length_c   1.000
_cell.angle_alpha   90.00
_cell.angle_beta   90.00
_cell.angle_gamma   90.00
#
_symmetry.space_group_name_H-M   'P 1'
#
loop_
_entity.id
_entity.type
_entity.pdbx_description
1 polymer ?
#
loop_
_entity_poly.entity_id
_entity_poly.type
_entity_poly.pdbx_seq_one_letter_code
_entity_poly.pdbx_strand_id
1 'polypeptide(L)'
;LVSISNSPVYRGVKEIRTIREAIPRLGLKETMNVVMAIAHKSLYETRNPHYRLLMDRLWGHSIATAFCARLIGQLIKLEDVDVLFLMGLTHDIGKTFMLKAFSEEPAVKGLDMKLVVANIQEAHLGVSNIMLKRWGFNDAFIRAVTSYEKNEFDSGVTKDCLVVNLANMVTRIIGYSIMEAARIDPAELRSASLLGMAPETVAEVAEETKGLVKGLAHLF
;
A
#
# COMPACT_ATOMS: atom_id res chain seq x y z
N LEU A 1 -0.63 15.04 -11.23
CA LEU A 1 -1.96 15.68 -11.08
C LEU A 1 -2.73 15.78 -12.40
N VAL A 2 -2.27 16.56 -13.39
CA VAL A 2 -2.98 16.70 -14.69
C VAL A 2 -3.21 15.35 -15.39
N SER A 3 -2.16 14.55 -15.58
CA SER A 3 -2.29 13.21 -16.17
C SER A 3 -3.24 12.30 -15.37
N ILE A 4 -3.17 12.34 -14.03
CA ILE A 4 -4.07 11.56 -13.15
C ILE A 4 -5.53 11.99 -13.32
N SER A 5 -5.81 13.30 -13.38
CA SER A 5 -7.17 13.83 -13.59
C SER A 5 -7.80 13.47 -14.93
N ASN A 6 -6.99 12.96 -15.87
CA ASN A 6 -7.42 12.44 -17.17
C ASN A 6 -7.39 10.91 -17.24
N SER A 7 -6.99 10.22 -16.17
CA SER A 7 -6.97 8.76 -16.13
C SER A 7 -8.40 8.20 -16.20
N PRO A 8 -8.60 6.94 -16.64
CA PRO A 8 -9.94 6.33 -16.71
C PRO A 8 -10.76 6.44 -15.41
N VAL A 9 -10.08 6.49 -14.26
CA VAL A 9 -10.69 6.59 -12.93
C VAL A 9 -11.29 7.99 -12.66
N TYR A 10 -10.62 9.06 -13.10
CA TYR A 10 -11.02 10.45 -12.77
C TYR A 10 -11.44 11.29 -13.98
N ARG A 11 -11.40 10.71 -15.19
CA ARG A 11 -11.73 11.46 -16.41
C ARG A 11 -13.20 11.85 -16.43
N GLY A 12 -13.44 13.09 -16.87
CA GLY A 12 -14.75 13.60 -17.22
C GLY A 12 -14.86 13.81 -18.73
N VAL A 13 -15.88 14.58 -19.14
CA VAL A 13 -16.16 14.86 -20.56
C VAL A 13 -15.03 15.68 -21.22
N LYS A 14 -14.47 16.64 -20.49
CA LYS A 14 -13.39 17.51 -20.99
C LYS A 14 -12.04 17.09 -20.42
N GLU A 15 -11.03 17.09 -21.31
CA GLU A 15 -9.62 16.92 -20.97
C GLU A 15 -9.12 18.09 -20.11
N ILE A 16 -8.42 17.76 -19.04
CA ILE A 16 -7.79 18.69 -18.10
C ILE A 16 -6.36 18.98 -18.57
N ARG A 17 -5.96 20.26 -18.61
CA ARG A 17 -4.61 20.65 -19.07
C ARG A 17 -3.80 21.40 -18.04
N THR A 18 -4.42 21.87 -16.96
CA THR A 18 -3.74 22.64 -15.91
C THR A 18 -3.98 22.09 -14.51
N ILE A 19 -3.09 22.38 -13.56
CA ILE A 19 -3.28 22.01 -12.15
C ILE A 19 -4.53 22.70 -11.57
N ARG A 20 -4.80 23.94 -11.98
CA ARG A 20 -6.00 24.70 -11.56
C ARG A 20 -7.29 24.01 -11.98
N GLU A 21 -7.29 23.31 -13.10
CA GLU A 21 -8.40 22.48 -13.56
C GLU A 21 -8.40 21.07 -12.92
N ALA A 22 -7.22 20.51 -12.61
CA ALA A 22 -7.08 19.19 -12.02
C ALA A 22 -7.55 19.11 -10.56
N ILE A 23 -7.26 20.13 -9.75
CA ILE A 23 -7.63 20.12 -8.32
C ILE A 23 -9.16 20.06 -8.12
N PRO A 24 -9.99 20.87 -8.80
CA PRO A 24 -11.45 20.74 -8.70
C PRO A 24 -11.99 19.41 -9.25
N ARG A 25 -11.33 18.82 -10.29
CA ARG A 25 -11.74 17.52 -10.84
C ARG A 25 -11.52 16.38 -9.86
N LEU A 26 -10.34 16.38 -9.22
CA LEU A 26 -9.96 15.35 -8.25
C LEU A 26 -10.63 15.60 -6.89
N GLY A 27 -10.83 16.87 -6.54
CA GLY A 27 -11.11 17.30 -5.17
C GLY A 27 -9.82 17.47 -4.35
N LEU A 28 -9.88 18.27 -3.30
CA LEU A 28 -8.71 18.55 -2.44
C LEU A 28 -8.19 17.30 -1.74
N LYS A 29 -9.10 16.46 -1.26
CA LYS A 29 -8.84 15.18 -0.60
C LYS A 29 -8.05 14.22 -1.52
N GLU A 30 -8.55 14.00 -2.72
CA GLU A 30 -7.87 13.13 -3.69
C GLU A 30 -6.55 13.72 -4.20
N THR A 31 -6.49 15.04 -4.38
CA THR A 31 -5.26 15.74 -4.73
C THR A 31 -4.17 15.46 -3.70
N MET A 32 -4.52 15.49 -2.40
CA MET A 32 -3.57 15.21 -1.33
C MET A 32 -3.08 13.75 -1.38
N ASN A 33 -4.00 12.79 -1.56
CA ASN A 33 -3.66 11.37 -1.70
C ASN A 33 -2.71 11.13 -2.89
N VAL A 34 -2.97 11.77 -4.03
CA VAL A 34 -2.10 11.71 -5.22
C VAL A 34 -0.74 12.34 -4.96
N VAL A 35 -0.69 13.51 -4.31
CA VAL A 35 0.57 14.18 -3.99
C VAL A 35 1.41 13.33 -3.04
N MET A 36 0.78 12.73 -2.02
CA MET A 36 1.44 11.78 -1.10
C MET A 36 1.98 10.56 -1.86
N ALA A 37 1.18 9.97 -2.77
CA ALA A 37 1.62 8.86 -3.60
C ALA A 37 2.83 9.22 -4.47
N ILE A 38 2.80 10.38 -5.14
CA ILE A 38 3.92 10.86 -5.96
C ILE A 38 5.17 11.11 -5.10
N ALA A 39 5.03 11.77 -3.94
CA ALA A 39 6.13 12.03 -3.02
C ALA A 39 6.74 10.72 -2.48
N HIS A 40 5.89 9.71 -2.24
CA HIS A 40 6.35 8.38 -1.84
C HIS A 40 7.09 7.66 -2.97
N LYS A 41 6.65 7.75 -4.22
CA LYS A 41 7.26 7.02 -5.36
C LYS A 41 8.77 7.23 -5.47
N SER A 42 9.28 8.44 -5.19
CA SER A 42 10.73 8.69 -5.23
C SER A 42 11.54 7.85 -4.22
N LEU A 43 10.92 7.41 -3.12
CA LEU A 43 11.55 6.52 -2.14
C LEU A 43 11.80 5.11 -2.70
N TYR A 44 11.02 4.71 -3.72
CA TYR A 44 11.12 3.42 -4.38
C TYR A 44 12.04 3.48 -5.61
N GLU A 45 12.72 4.59 -5.89
CA GLU A 45 13.65 4.67 -7.01
C GLU A 45 15.04 4.17 -6.63
N THR A 46 15.64 3.36 -7.50
CA THR A 46 17.04 2.93 -7.35
C THR A 46 17.78 2.97 -8.69
N ARG A 47 19.06 3.38 -8.62
CA ARG A 47 19.97 3.37 -9.78
C ARG A 47 20.50 1.96 -10.05
N ASN A 48 20.46 1.07 -9.07
CA ASN A 48 20.97 -0.28 -9.17
C ASN A 48 19.97 -1.19 -9.93
N PRO A 49 20.31 -1.68 -11.14
CA PRO A 49 19.38 -2.48 -11.95
C PRO A 49 18.93 -3.79 -11.26
N HIS A 50 19.77 -4.36 -10.39
CA HIS A 50 19.45 -5.60 -9.67
C HIS A 50 18.27 -5.44 -8.70
N TYR A 51 18.06 -4.22 -8.17
CA TYR A 51 17.02 -3.94 -7.19
C TYR A 51 15.77 -3.28 -7.79
N ARG A 52 15.84 -2.82 -9.05
CA ARG A 52 14.77 -2.05 -9.70
C ARG A 52 13.44 -2.81 -9.75
N LEU A 53 13.45 -4.06 -10.21
CA LEU A 53 12.24 -4.89 -10.26
C LEU A 53 11.61 -5.09 -8.87
N LEU A 54 12.44 -5.27 -7.84
CA LEU A 54 11.97 -5.49 -6.49
C LEU A 54 11.36 -4.21 -5.89
N MET A 55 11.99 -3.06 -6.14
CA MET A 55 11.45 -1.75 -5.79
C MET A 55 10.12 -1.46 -6.50
N ASP A 56 10.01 -1.76 -7.80
CA ASP A 56 8.77 -1.56 -8.56
C ASP A 56 7.63 -2.44 -8.02
N ARG A 57 7.94 -3.68 -7.62
CA ARG A 57 6.98 -4.57 -6.95
C ARG A 57 6.57 -4.06 -5.56
N LEU A 58 7.51 -3.54 -4.77
CA LEU A 58 7.21 -2.91 -3.47
C LEU A 58 6.28 -1.71 -3.67
N TRP A 59 6.55 -0.86 -4.65
CA TRP A 59 5.69 0.27 -4.99
C TRP A 59 4.29 -0.20 -5.39
N GLY A 60 4.20 -1.17 -6.29
CA GLY A 60 2.94 -1.77 -6.72
C GLY A 60 2.13 -2.35 -5.57
N HIS A 61 2.79 -3.00 -4.62
CA HIS A 61 2.17 -3.50 -3.40
C HIS A 61 1.65 -2.36 -2.51
N SER A 62 2.49 -1.36 -2.21
CA SER A 62 2.09 -0.23 -1.36
C SER A 62 0.88 0.53 -1.93
N ILE A 63 0.87 0.81 -3.24
CA ILE A 63 -0.26 1.53 -3.86
C ILE A 63 -1.53 0.66 -3.92
N ALA A 64 -1.39 -0.64 -4.21
CA ALA A 64 -2.52 -1.56 -4.18
C ALA A 64 -3.13 -1.63 -2.78
N THR A 65 -2.30 -1.73 -1.74
CA THR A 65 -2.75 -1.80 -0.35
C THR A 65 -3.40 -0.50 0.10
N ALA A 66 -2.91 0.65 -0.35
CA ALA A 66 -3.54 1.95 -0.13
C ALA A 66 -4.98 2.02 -0.68
N PHE A 67 -5.16 1.64 -1.95
CA PHE A 67 -6.50 1.62 -2.55
C PHE A 67 -7.41 0.59 -1.90
N CYS A 68 -6.90 -0.61 -1.64
CA CYS A 68 -7.67 -1.67 -1.00
C CYS A 68 -8.14 -1.26 0.41
N ALA A 69 -7.26 -0.68 1.24
CA ALA A 69 -7.60 -0.19 2.57
C ALA A 69 -8.70 0.89 2.53
N ARG A 70 -8.61 1.81 1.57
CA ARG A 70 -9.63 2.83 1.36
C ARG A 70 -10.98 2.23 0.97
N LEU A 71 -11.01 1.30 0.01
CA LEU A 71 -12.24 0.62 -0.43
C LEU A 71 -12.90 -0.13 0.73
N ILE A 72 -12.12 -0.89 1.50
CA ILE A 72 -12.60 -1.58 2.70
C ILE A 72 -13.21 -0.58 3.67
N GLY A 73 -12.49 0.50 3.99
CA GLY A 73 -12.96 1.55 4.89
C GLY A 73 -14.28 2.20 4.45
N GLN A 74 -14.45 2.42 3.14
CA GLN A 74 -15.69 2.94 2.56
C GLN A 74 -16.85 1.97 2.73
N LEU A 75 -16.65 0.68 2.45
CA LEU A 75 -17.69 -0.35 2.57
C LEU A 75 -18.18 -0.52 4.00
N ILE A 76 -17.27 -0.48 4.98
CA ILE A 76 -17.62 -0.60 6.40
C ILE A 76 -17.94 0.76 7.06
N LYS A 77 -18.01 1.83 6.26
CA LYS A 77 -18.41 3.20 6.67
C LYS A 77 -17.54 3.81 7.77
N LEU A 78 -16.21 3.66 7.67
CA LEU A 78 -15.28 4.45 8.48
C LEU A 78 -15.19 5.89 7.95
N GLU A 79 -15.03 6.86 8.86
CA GLU A 79 -15.01 8.28 8.50
C GLU A 79 -13.71 8.68 7.78
N ASP A 80 -12.56 8.23 8.28
CA ASP A 80 -11.24 8.68 7.84
C ASP A 80 -10.58 7.77 6.79
N VAL A 81 -11.28 7.50 5.68
CA VAL A 81 -10.79 6.58 4.63
C VAL A 81 -9.49 7.02 3.94
N ASP A 82 -9.12 8.30 4.01
CA ASP A 82 -7.80 8.77 3.51
C ASP A 82 -6.67 8.41 4.46
N VAL A 83 -6.95 8.40 5.76
CA VAL A 83 -5.97 7.93 6.74
C VAL A 83 -5.70 6.44 6.50
N LEU A 84 -6.74 5.65 6.19
CA LEU A 84 -6.59 4.25 5.79
C LEU A 84 -5.79 4.09 4.48
N PHE A 85 -6.03 4.96 3.50
CA PHE A 85 -5.21 5.00 2.28
C PHE A 85 -3.73 5.25 2.62
N LEU A 86 -3.45 6.26 3.46
CA LEU A 86 -2.09 6.60 3.87
C LEU A 86 -1.45 5.47 4.70
N MET A 87 -2.20 4.82 5.58
CA MET A 87 -1.74 3.64 6.31
C MET A 87 -1.36 2.52 5.34
N GLY A 88 -2.22 2.20 4.36
CA GLY A 88 -1.92 1.20 3.34
C GLY A 88 -0.71 1.57 2.46
N LEU A 89 -0.52 2.86 2.15
CA LEU A 89 0.63 3.34 1.38
C LEU A 89 1.95 3.24 2.17
N THR A 90 1.89 3.39 3.48
CA THR A 90 3.07 3.48 4.37
C THR A 90 3.37 2.19 5.13
N HIS A 91 2.49 1.18 5.08
CA HIS A 91 2.60 0.01 5.96
C HIS A 91 3.92 -0.75 5.84
N ASP A 92 4.45 -0.82 4.62
CA ASP A 92 5.67 -1.55 4.26
C ASP A 92 6.88 -0.63 4.03
N ILE A 93 6.83 0.62 4.49
CA ILE A 93 7.86 1.62 4.18
C ILE A 93 9.25 1.22 4.67
N GLY A 94 9.34 0.43 5.74
CA GLY A 94 10.59 -0.15 6.22
C GLY A 94 11.28 -1.04 5.18
N LYS A 95 10.53 -1.79 4.36
CA LYS A 95 11.09 -2.62 3.29
C LYS A 95 11.78 -1.76 2.25
N THR A 96 11.15 -0.65 1.87
CA THR A 96 11.70 0.33 0.92
C THR A 96 13.00 0.94 1.45
N PHE A 97 13.04 1.39 2.70
CA PHE A 97 14.26 1.95 3.29
C PHE A 97 15.41 0.95 3.37
N MET A 98 15.12 -0.27 3.83
CA MET A 98 16.13 -1.32 3.89
C MET A 98 16.66 -1.67 2.50
N LEU A 99 15.77 -1.84 1.52
CA LEU A 99 16.16 -2.18 0.17
C LEU A 99 16.94 -1.05 -0.50
N LYS A 100 16.59 0.19 -0.22
CA LYS A 100 17.31 1.37 -0.70
C LYS A 100 18.74 1.36 -0.19
N ALA A 101 18.94 1.14 1.11
CA ALA A 101 20.26 1.02 1.72
C ALA A 101 21.07 -0.12 1.07
N PHE A 102 20.49 -1.31 0.90
CA PHE A 102 21.18 -2.41 0.21
C PHE A 102 21.54 -2.08 -1.25
N SER A 103 20.71 -1.28 -1.94
CA SER A 103 20.94 -0.95 -3.34
C SER A 103 22.09 0.05 -3.57
N GLU A 104 22.48 0.77 -2.51
CA GLU A 104 23.58 1.74 -2.53
C GLU A 104 24.94 1.10 -2.18
N GLU A 105 24.93 -0.09 -1.58
CA GLU A 105 26.14 -0.86 -1.33
C GLU A 105 26.67 -1.51 -2.63
N PRO A 106 28.00 -1.71 -2.75
CA PRO A 106 28.59 -2.44 -3.86
C PRO A 106 27.97 -3.83 -4.01
N ALA A 107 27.69 -4.24 -5.25
CA ALA A 107 27.06 -5.53 -5.54
C ALA A 107 27.90 -6.68 -4.95
N VAL A 108 27.36 -7.35 -3.93
CA VAL A 108 27.96 -8.55 -3.35
C VAL A 108 27.74 -9.71 -4.32
N LYS A 109 28.82 -10.20 -4.93
CA LYS A 109 28.75 -11.36 -5.83
C LYS A 109 28.23 -12.59 -5.07
N GLY A 110 27.27 -13.29 -5.67
CA GLY A 110 26.68 -14.50 -5.09
C GLY A 110 25.62 -14.25 -4.00
N LEU A 111 25.15 -13.02 -3.85
CA LEU A 111 24.09 -12.70 -2.90
C LEU A 111 22.77 -13.38 -3.31
N ASP A 112 22.24 -14.20 -2.42
CA ASP A 112 20.92 -14.81 -2.60
C ASP A 112 19.83 -13.78 -2.30
N MET A 113 19.17 -13.29 -3.34
CA MET A 113 18.08 -12.32 -3.22
C MET A 113 16.89 -12.86 -2.43
N LYS A 114 16.69 -14.20 -2.36
CA LYS A 114 15.65 -14.77 -1.49
C LYS A 114 15.98 -14.55 -0.03
N LEU A 115 17.24 -14.75 0.36
CA LEU A 115 17.71 -14.50 1.72
C LEU A 115 17.61 -13.00 2.07
N VAL A 116 17.97 -12.12 1.14
CA VAL A 116 17.81 -10.66 1.34
C VAL A 116 16.36 -10.30 1.61
N VAL A 117 15.43 -10.77 0.78
CA VAL A 117 13.99 -10.50 0.96
C VAL A 117 13.47 -11.07 2.28
N ALA A 118 13.91 -12.26 2.69
CA ALA A 118 13.52 -12.86 3.97
C ALA A 118 14.00 -12.03 5.17
N ASN A 119 15.26 -11.56 5.17
CA ASN A 119 15.80 -10.72 6.24
C ASN A 119 15.13 -9.34 6.28
N ILE A 120 14.82 -8.76 5.12
CA ILE A 120 14.02 -7.53 5.04
C ILE A 120 12.64 -7.77 5.65
N GLN A 121 11.99 -8.87 5.29
CA GLN A 121 10.69 -9.22 5.84
C GLN A 121 10.71 -9.37 7.37
N GLU A 122 11.78 -9.90 7.95
CA GLU A 122 11.87 -10.07 9.40
C GLU A 122 12.09 -8.73 10.15
N ALA A 123 12.86 -7.80 9.57
CA ALA A 123 13.26 -6.57 10.25
C ALA A 123 12.45 -5.31 9.88
N HIS A 124 11.70 -5.33 8.77
CA HIS A 124 11.09 -4.11 8.23
C HIS A 124 10.12 -3.41 9.18
N LEU A 125 9.38 -4.14 10.01
CA LEU A 125 8.43 -3.54 10.96
C LEU A 125 9.13 -2.63 11.97
N GLY A 126 10.31 -3.02 12.45
CA GLY A 126 11.13 -2.20 13.33
C GLY A 126 11.58 -0.91 12.64
N VAL A 127 11.99 -1.01 11.37
CA VAL A 127 12.38 0.16 10.56
C VAL A 127 11.17 1.06 10.28
N SER A 128 10.02 0.49 9.91
CA SER A 128 8.76 1.23 9.72
C SER A 128 8.40 2.03 10.97
N ASN A 129 8.44 1.40 12.15
CA ASN A 129 8.16 2.06 13.43
C ASN A 129 9.07 3.27 13.68
N ILE A 130 10.39 3.10 13.50
CA ILE A 130 11.37 4.19 13.69
C ILE A 130 11.10 5.34 12.72
N MET A 131 10.89 5.04 11.44
CA MET A 131 10.71 6.06 10.41
C MET A 131 9.40 6.83 10.59
N LEU A 132 8.31 6.13 10.87
CA LEU A 132 7.01 6.77 11.08
C LEU A 132 6.98 7.64 12.34
N LYS A 133 7.65 7.22 13.43
CA LYS A 133 7.86 8.08 14.60
C LYS A 133 8.64 9.35 14.24
N ARG A 134 9.72 9.20 13.47
CA ARG A 134 10.53 10.33 13.02
C ARG A 134 9.76 11.30 12.11
N TRP A 135 8.80 10.78 11.33
CA TRP A 135 7.89 11.56 10.49
C TRP A 135 6.73 12.20 11.26
N GLY A 136 6.63 11.98 12.58
CA GLY A 136 5.62 12.60 13.43
C GLY A 136 4.26 11.93 13.41
N PHE A 137 4.14 10.71 12.89
CA PHE A 137 2.90 9.93 12.99
C PHE A 137 2.62 9.55 14.44
N ASN A 138 1.34 9.58 14.83
CA ASN A 138 0.92 9.22 16.18
C ASN A 138 0.98 7.69 16.42
N ASP A 139 0.95 7.28 17.69
CA ASP A 139 1.07 5.86 18.05
C ASP A 139 -0.09 5.01 17.53
N ALA A 140 -1.29 5.57 17.34
CA ALA A 140 -2.42 4.84 16.79
C ALA A 140 -2.17 4.43 15.33
N PHE A 141 -1.67 5.37 14.52
CA PHE A 141 -1.24 5.13 13.15
C PHE A 141 -0.14 4.08 13.09
N ILE A 142 0.91 4.26 13.91
CA ILE A 142 2.06 3.36 13.95
C ILE A 142 1.64 1.95 14.35
N ARG A 143 0.73 1.80 15.33
CA ARG A 143 0.20 0.48 15.72
C ARG A 143 -0.54 -0.19 14.56
N ALA A 144 -1.38 0.54 13.82
CA ALA A 144 -2.12 -0.01 12.68
C ALA A 144 -1.19 -0.58 11.60
N VAL A 145 -0.09 0.12 11.33
CA VAL A 145 0.89 -0.27 10.31
C VAL A 145 2.04 -1.12 10.82
N THR A 146 2.06 -1.53 12.09
CA THR A 146 3.08 -2.46 12.62
C THR A 146 2.49 -3.73 13.24
N SER A 147 1.18 -3.75 13.53
CA SER A 147 0.48 -4.91 14.10
C SER A 147 -0.20 -5.78 13.04
N TYR A 148 -0.14 -5.37 11.77
CA TYR A 148 -0.91 -5.97 10.68
C TYR A 148 -0.38 -7.33 10.22
N GLU A 149 0.80 -7.80 10.62
CA GLU A 149 1.30 -9.12 10.21
C GLU A 149 0.87 -10.26 11.14
N LYS A 150 0.18 -9.95 12.25
CA LYS A 150 -0.37 -10.97 13.13
C LYS A 150 -1.74 -11.44 12.59
N ASN A 151 -1.87 -12.75 12.38
CA ASN A 151 -3.20 -13.38 12.19
C ASN A 151 -3.95 -13.56 13.52
N GLU A 152 -3.27 -13.32 14.64
CA GLU A 152 -3.83 -13.32 15.98
C GLU A 152 -4.01 -11.88 16.45
N PHE A 153 -5.28 -11.47 16.56
CA PHE A 153 -5.65 -10.16 17.07
C PHE A 153 -6.07 -10.26 18.53
N ASP A 154 -5.56 -9.34 19.36
CA ASP A 154 -6.03 -9.19 20.73
C ASP A 154 -7.42 -8.52 20.78
N SER A 155 -8.03 -8.51 21.97
CA SER A 155 -9.34 -7.89 22.19
C SER A 155 -9.35 -6.37 22.03
N GLY A 156 -8.17 -5.72 21.94
CA GLY A 156 -8.00 -4.29 21.78
C GLY A 156 -7.71 -3.85 20.34
N VAL A 157 -7.77 -4.77 19.36
CA VAL A 157 -7.49 -4.46 17.97
C VAL A 157 -8.45 -3.39 17.43
N THR A 158 -7.89 -2.36 16.81
CA THR A 158 -8.69 -1.30 16.18
C THR A 158 -9.16 -1.73 14.79
N LYS A 159 -10.26 -1.14 14.31
CA LYS A 159 -10.72 -1.38 12.93
C LYS A 159 -9.65 -1.00 11.91
N ASP A 160 -8.91 0.09 12.13
CA ASP A 160 -7.84 0.52 11.23
C ASP A 160 -6.76 -0.56 11.06
N CYS A 161 -6.34 -1.20 12.17
CA CYS A 161 -5.41 -2.34 12.12
C CYS A 161 -5.96 -3.49 11.25
N LEU A 162 -7.24 -3.83 11.45
CA LEU A 162 -7.90 -4.92 10.71
C LEU A 162 -8.01 -4.59 9.22
N VAL A 163 -8.33 -3.34 8.88
CA VAL A 163 -8.42 -2.86 7.50
C VAL A 163 -7.06 -2.95 6.81
N VAL A 164 -6.00 -2.46 7.44
CA VAL A 164 -4.64 -2.51 6.88
C VAL A 164 -4.16 -3.96 6.72
N ASN A 165 -4.41 -4.82 7.70
CA ASN A 165 -4.12 -6.25 7.57
C ASN A 165 -4.89 -6.87 6.40
N LEU A 166 -6.21 -6.68 6.33
CA LEU A 166 -7.04 -7.27 5.28
C LEU A 166 -6.58 -6.78 3.91
N ALA A 167 -6.33 -5.47 3.76
CA ALA A 167 -5.83 -4.88 2.53
C ALA A 167 -4.49 -5.49 2.09
N ASN A 168 -3.53 -5.62 3.01
CA ASN A 168 -2.24 -6.23 2.73
C ASN A 168 -2.37 -7.71 2.31
N MET A 169 -3.26 -8.46 2.95
CA MET A 169 -3.50 -9.87 2.61
C MET A 169 -4.18 -10.01 1.24
N VAL A 170 -5.23 -9.23 0.99
CA VAL A 170 -5.94 -9.21 -0.30
C VAL A 170 -4.98 -8.87 -1.43
N THR A 171 -4.13 -7.84 -1.27
CA THR A 171 -3.20 -7.42 -2.33
C THR A 171 -2.14 -8.46 -2.65
N ARG A 172 -1.69 -9.23 -1.65
CA ARG A 172 -0.83 -10.40 -1.85
C ARG A 172 -1.53 -11.48 -2.68
N ILE A 173 -2.80 -11.79 -2.37
CA ILE A 173 -3.61 -12.80 -3.07
C ILE A 173 -3.80 -12.43 -4.56
N ILE A 174 -4.03 -11.15 -4.86
CA ILE A 174 -4.22 -10.68 -6.24
C ILE A 174 -2.92 -10.45 -7.03
N GLY A 175 -1.77 -10.81 -6.46
CA GLY A 175 -0.47 -10.82 -7.15
C GLY A 175 0.37 -9.55 -6.98
N TYR A 176 -0.03 -8.62 -6.13
CA TYR A 176 0.81 -7.48 -5.74
C TYR A 176 1.58 -7.85 -4.47
N SER A 177 2.69 -8.60 -4.62
CA SER A 177 3.62 -8.86 -3.52
C SER A 177 5.02 -9.16 -4.05
N ILE A 178 6.02 -8.92 -3.20
CA ILE A 178 7.38 -9.41 -3.40
C ILE A 178 7.59 -10.83 -2.84
N MET A 179 6.67 -11.30 -2.00
CA MET A 179 6.68 -12.63 -1.41
C MET A 179 5.80 -13.57 -2.23
N GLU A 180 6.12 -14.86 -2.21
CA GLU A 180 5.18 -15.88 -2.70
C GLU A 180 3.94 -15.85 -1.79
N ALA A 181 2.77 -15.58 -2.39
CA ALA A 181 1.53 -15.60 -1.66
C ALA A 181 1.25 -17.05 -1.23
N ALA A 182 1.11 -17.27 0.07
CA ALA A 182 0.41 -18.46 0.54
C ALA A 182 -0.98 -18.49 -0.11
N ARG A 183 -1.43 -19.67 -0.55
CA ARG A 183 -2.81 -19.86 -1.05
C ARG A 183 -3.77 -19.72 0.12
N ILE A 184 -4.05 -18.49 0.50
CA ILE A 184 -4.99 -18.15 1.56
C ILE A 184 -6.29 -17.79 0.87
N ASP A 185 -7.37 -18.47 1.25
CA ASP A 185 -8.70 -18.08 0.83
C ASP A 185 -9.05 -16.74 1.51
N PRO A 186 -9.47 -15.70 0.76
CA PRO A 186 -9.97 -14.47 1.36
C PRO A 186 -11.03 -14.67 2.45
N ALA A 187 -11.82 -15.75 2.38
CA ALA A 187 -12.82 -16.12 3.38
C ALA A 187 -12.22 -16.55 4.74
N GLU A 188 -10.97 -17.02 4.74
CA GLU A 188 -10.27 -17.50 5.95
C GLU A 188 -9.55 -16.35 6.69
N LEU A 189 -9.59 -15.13 6.14
CA LEU A 189 -8.93 -13.99 6.75
C LEU A 189 -9.67 -13.56 8.01
N ARG A 190 -9.00 -13.74 9.17
CA ARG A 190 -9.55 -13.36 10.48
C ARG A 190 -9.95 -11.88 10.53
N SER A 191 -9.22 -11.00 9.83
CA SER A 191 -9.56 -9.58 9.71
C SER A 191 -10.87 -9.34 8.96
N ALA A 192 -11.16 -10.08 7.88
CA ALA A 192 -12.45 -10.02 7.19
C ALA A 192 -13.60 -10.42 8.12
N SER A 193 -13.43 -11.52 8.86
CA SER A 193 -14.41 -11.99 9.85
C SER A 193 -14.67 -10.95 10.95
N LEU A 194 -13.62 -10.36 11.53
CA LEU A 194 -13.76 -9.34 12.58
C LEU A 194 -14.35 -8.02 12.07
N LEU A 195 -14.18 -7.71 10.79
CA LEU A 195 -14.81 -6.58 10.13
C LEU A 195 -16.26 -6.87 9.68
N GLY A 196 -16.72 -8.11 9.80
CA GLY A 196 -18.05 -8.53 9.36
C GLY A 196 -18.21 -8.55 7.84
N MET A 197 -17.11 -8.74 7.10
CA MET A 197 -17.13 -8.78 5.63
C MET A 197 -17.37 -10.20 5.13
N ALA A 198 -18.33 -10.35 4.22
CA ALA A 198 -18.58 -11.61 3.54
C ALA A 198 -17.46 -11.90 2.52
N PRO A 199 -17.14 -13.17 2.24
CA PRO A 199 -16.11 -13.54 1.24
C PRO A 199 -16.32 -12.91 -0.14
N GLU A 200 -17.58 -12.79 -0.56
CA GLU A 200 -17.95 -12.18 -1.84
C GLU A 200 -17.58 -10.70 -1.87
N THR A 201 -17.82 -9.98 -0.77
CA THR A 201 -17.42 -8.58 -0.62
C THR A 201 -15.90 -8.42 -0.67
N VAL A 202 -15.15 -9.35 -0.06
CA VAL A 202 -13.69 -9.32 -0.13
C VAL A 202 -13.20 -9.56 -1.57
N ALA A 203 -13.84 -10.47 -2.30
CA ALA A 203 -13.53 -10.73 -3.70
C ALA A 203 -13.83 -9.52 -4.60
N GLU A 204 -14.96 -8.83 -4.37
CA GLU A 204 -15.30 -7.58 -5.08
C GLU A 204 -14.24 -6.49 -4.85
N VAL A 205 -13.84 -6.27 -3.59
CA VAL A 205 -12.75 -5.34 -3.25
C VAL A 205 -11.45 -5.72 -3.96
N ALA A 206 -11.14 -7.00 -4.05
CA ALA A 206 -9.93 -7.50 -4.70
C ALA A 206 -9.91 -7.17 -6.20
N GLU A 207 -11.03 -7.38 -6.90
CA GLU A 207 -11.16 -7.05 -8.33
C GLU A 207 -11.19 -5.54 -8.58
N GLU A 208 -11.89 -4.77 -7.75
CA GLU A 208 -11.89 -3.31 -7.86
C GLU A 208 -10.48 -2.72 -7.63
N THR A 209 -9.75 -3.25 -6.65
CA THR A 209 -8.34 -2.88 -6.41
C THR A 209 -7.48 -3.16 -7.64
N LYS A 210 -7.62 -4.33 -8.29
CA LYS A 210 -6.90 -4.62 -9.55
C LYS A 210 -7.25 -3.60 -10.64
N GLY A 211 -8.52 -3.25 -10.78
CA GLY A 211 -9.00 -2.27 -11.74
C GLY A 211 -8.37 -0.88 -11.54
N LEU A 212 -8.37 -0.39 -10.30
CA LEU A 212 -7.76 0.89 -9.93
C LEU A 212 -6.26 0.91 -10.21
N VAL A 213 -5.52 -0.11 -9.75
CA VAL A 213 -4.06 -0.16 -9.95
C VAL A 213 -3.71 -0.24 -11.44
N LYS A 214 -4.41 -1.04 -12.24
CA LYS A 214 -4.23 -1.09 -13.70
C LYS A 214 -4.54 0.25 -14.36
N GLY A 215 -5.63 0.90 -13.93
CA GLY A 215 -6.03 2.22 -14.44
C GLY A 215 -5.01 3.32 -14.16
N LEU A 216 -4.17 3.14 -13.13
CA LEU A 216 -3.15 4.11 -12.71
C LEU A 216 -1.71 3.65 -13.02
N ALA A 217 -1.51 2.47 -13.59
CA ALA A 217 -0.18 1.91 -13.85
C ALA A 217 0.68 2.78 -14.78
N HIS A 218 0.06 3.54 -15.69
CA HIS A 218 0.76 4.45 -16.60
C HIS A 218 1.26 5.75 -15.94
N LEU A 219 0.89 5.99 -14.68
CA LEU A 219 1.23 7.21 -13.93
C LEU A 219 2.49 7.03 -13.08
N PHE A 220 3.07 5.83 -13.02
CA PHE A 220 4.16 5.47 -12.10
C PHE A 220 5.21 4.56 -12.74
#